data_AF-A0A8H7FTJ4-F1
#
_entry.id   AF-A0A8H7FTJ4-F1
#
_cell.length_a   1.000
_cell.length_b   1.000
_cell.length_c   1.000
_cell.angle_alpha   90.00
_cell.angle_beta   90.00
_cell.angle_gamma   90.00
#
_symmetry.space_group_name_H-M   'P 1'
#
loop_
_entity.id
_entity.type
_entity.pdbx_description
1 polymer ?
#
loop_
_entity_poly.entity_id
_entity_poly.type
_entity_poly.pdbx_seq_one_letter_code
_entity_poly.pdbx_strand_id
1 'polypeptide(L)'
;MTGITHYISEGNEFPSAPMDSATEVLVVSLIIVDAEVILAAKTGKARGDLLISDDELAAQEQLNDGKARLAFLQDCALACSLDRALRLDGDLLQTLCNIDQAEHEDHAAAVALSEGQPLPAPTPLQRSLELPTPSVSDQVEPQSEEVLATNLNPVTSEPLNTPSSKFVPQRASMHHAGITIATDVL
;
A
#
# COMPACT_ATOMS: atom_id res chain seq x y z
N MET A 1 -53.50 25.72 24.06
CA MET A 1 -53.53 24.30 24.46
C MET A 1 -54.28 23.52 23.39
N THR A 2 -53.54 22.82 22.53
CA THR A 2 -53.88 21.54 21.87
C THR A 2 -52.69 21.23 20.97
N GLY A 3 -51.73 20.47 21.51
CA GLY A 3 -50.60 19.96 20.76
C GLY A 3 -51.07 18.84 19.84
N ILE A 4 -50.74 18.96 18.56
CA ILE A 4 -50.80 17.85 17.61
C ILE A 4 -49.37 17.38 17.44
N THR A 5 -48.99 16.39 18.25
CA THR A 5 -47.76 15.64 18.05
C THR A 5 -47.99 14.72 16.86
N HIS A 6 -47.48 15.11 15.69
CA HIS A 6 -47.33 14.19 14.58
C HIS A 6 -46.29 13.15 14.98
N TYR A 7 -46.75 11.96 15.34
CA TYR A 7 -45.93 10.75 15.37
C TYR A 7 -45.55 10.42 13.93
N ILE A 8 -44.34 10.80 13.53
CA ILE A 8 -43.70 10.22 12.35
C ILE A 8 -43.30 8.81 12.75
N SER A 9 -43.92 7.86 12.06
CA SER A 9 -43.63 6.43 12.11
C SER A 9 -42.13 6.20 11.90
N GLU A 10 -41.39 5.92 12.96
CA GLU A 10 -40.05 5.35 12.84
C GLU A 10 -40.21 3.97 12.19
N GLY A 11 -39.86 3.90 10.90
CA GLY A 11 -39.58 2.65 10.25
C GLY A 11 -38.48 1.95 11.04
N ASN A 12 -38.79 0.76 11.51
CA ASN A 12 -37.87 -0.17 12.16
C ASN A 12 -36.77 -0.57 11.16
N GLU A 13 -35.84 0.33 10.88
CA GLU A 13 -34.55 0.01 10.30
C GLU A 13 -33.81 -0.81 11.35
N PHE A 14 -33.93 -2.13 11.25
CA PHE A 14 -32.98 -3.01 11.91
C PHE A 14 -31.58 -2.48 11.61
N PRO A 15 -30.71 -2.25 12.60
CA PRO A 15 -29.33 -1.90 12.33
C PRO A 15 -28.69 -3.11 11.66
N SER A 16 -28.75 -3.17 10.33
CA SER A 16 -27.94 -4.08 9.56
C SER A 16 -26.52 -3.65 9.86
N ALA A 17 -25.82 -4.45 10.66
CA ALA A 17 -24.42 -4.20 10.97
C ALA A 17 -23.70 -3.88 9.63
N PRO A 18 -22.93 -2.79 9.56
CA PRO A 18 -22.24 -2.42 8.34
C PRO A 18 -21.41 -3.62 7.89
N MET A 19 -21.61 -4.04 6.63
CA MET A 19 -20.90 -5.19 6.08
C MET A 19 -19.40 -4.90 6.13
N ASP A 20 -18.60 -5.87 6.59
CA ASP A 20 -17.15 -5.70 6.58
C ASP A 20 -16.66 -5.53 5.14
N SER A 21 -15.72 -4.59 4.96
CA SER A 21 -15.07 -4.26 3.70
C SER A 21 -14.53 -5.47 2.92
N ALA A 22 -13.95 -6.47 3.60
CA ALA A 22 -13.44 -7.67 2.93
C ALA A 22 -14.58 -8.52 2.36
N THR A 23 -15.70 -8.58 3.10
CA THR A 23 -16.93 -9.23 2.63
C THR A 23 -17.52 -8.46 1.46
N GLU A 24 -17.50 -7.12 1.50
CA GLU A 24 -17.97 -6.27 0.42
C GLU A 24 -17.14 -6.45 -0.86
N VAL A 25 -15.82 -6.46 -0.76
CA VAL A 25 -14.93 -6.75 -1.89
C VAL A 25 -15.27 -8.11 -2.52
N LEU A 26 -15.51 -9.13 -1.70
CA LEU A 26 -15.87 -10.46 -2.20
C LEU A 26 -17.20 -10.45 -2.95
N VAL A 27 -18.23 -9.82 -2.39
CA VAL A 27 -19.56 -9.72 -3.01
C VAL A 27 -19.50 -8.97 -4.34
N VAL A 28 -18.81 -7.82 -4.36
CA VAL A 28 -18.65 -7.02 -5.58
C VAL A 28 -17.85 -7.78 -6.65
N SER A 29 -16.81 -8.51 -6.26
CA SER A 29 -16.02 -9.34 -7.17
C SER A 29 -16.87 -10.45 -7.80
N LEU A 30 -17.74 -11.09 -7.03
CA LEU A 30 -18.65 -12.12 -7.54
C LEU A 30 -19.66 -11.53 -8.54
N ILE A 31 -20.22 -10.36 -8.23
CA ILE A 31 -21.12 -9.61 -9.14
C ILE A 31 -20.44 -9.33 -10.47
N ILE A 32 -19.17 -8.89 -10.46
CA ILE A 32 -18.39 -8.64 -11.67
C ILE A 32 -18.25 -9.93 -12.49
N VAL A 33 -17.86 -11.03 -11.85
CA VAL A 33 -17.69 -12.33 -12.52
C VAL A 33 -19.00 -12.80 -13.16
N ASP A 34 -20.12 -12.69 -12.45
CA ASP A 34 -21.44 -13.08 -12.96
C ASP A 34 -21.83 -12.24 -14.19
N ALA A 35 -21.62 -10.92 -14.14
CA ALA A 35 -21.88 -10.03 -15.26
C ALA A 35 -21.00 -10.37 -16.47
N GLU A 36 -19.72 -10.67 -16.26
CA GLU A 36 -18.79 -11.08 -17.33
C GLU A 36 -19.20 -12.40 -17.97
N VAL A 37 -19.70 -13.37 -17.19
CA VAL A 37 -20.22 -14.64 -17.71
C VAL A 37 -21.44 -14.41 -18.61
N ILE A 38 -22.36 -13.52 -18.22
CA ILE A 38 -23.55 -13.18 -19.02
C ILE A 38 -23.14 -12.55 -20.36
N LEU A 39 -22.22 -11.60 -20.34
CA LEU A 39 -21.72 -10.94 -21.56
C LEU A 39 -20.95 -11.92 -22.46
N ALA A 40 -20.10 -12.77 -21.88
CA ALA A 40 -19.34 -13.77 -22.63
C ALA A 40 -20.23 -14.82 -23.30
N ALA A 41 -21.32 -15.24 -22.64
CA ALA A 41 -22.24 -16.22 -23.20
C ALA A 41 -22.97 -15.73 -24.47
N LYS A 42 -23.12 -14.41 -24.65
CA LYS A 42 -23.79 -13.81 -25.81
C LYS A 42 -22.85 -13.56 -26.99
N THR A 43 -21.58 -13.23 -26.74
CA THR A 43 -20.57 -13.04 -27.81
C THR A 43 -20.37 -14.30 -28.68
N GLY A 44 -20.50 -15.50 -28.10
CA GLY A 44 -20.39 -16.77 -28.83
C GLY A 44 -21.61 -17.16 -29.67
N LYS A 45 -22.73 -16.44 -29.57
CA LYS A 45 -24.01 -16.78 -30.23
C LYS A 45 -24.57 -15.66 -31.12
N ALA A 46 -24.03 -14.45 -31.05
CA ALA A 46 -24.52 -13.31 -31.79
C ALA A 46 -24.06 -13.34 -33.26
N ARG A 47 -25.01 -13.39 -34.19
CA ARG A 47 -24.78 -12.91 -35.56
C ARG A 47 -24.70 -11.39 -35.48
N GLY A 48 -23.70 -10.77 -36.11
CA GLY A 48 -23.34 -9.35 -35.94
C GLY A 48 -24.39 -8.29 -36.30
N ASP A 49 -25.61 -8.70 -36.69
CA ASP A 49 -26.74 -7.81 -37.00
C ASP A 49 -27.80 -7.74 -35.89
N LEU A 50 -27.60 -8.41 -34.74
CA LEU A 50 -28.56 -8.38 -33.65
C LEU A 50 -28.33 -7.16 -32.74
N LEU A 51 -29.39 -6.39 -32.50
CA LEU A 51 -29.42 -5.30 -31.51
C LEU A 51 -29.07 -5.85 -30.10
N ILE A 52 -28.35 -5.05 -29.30
CA ILE A 52 -28.07 -5.34 -27.89
C ILE A 52 -29.38 -5.62 -27.16
N SER A 53 -29.42 -6.73 -26.44
CA SER A 53 -30.59 -7.09 -25.62
C SER A 53 -30.58 -6.35 -24.28
N ASP A 54 -31.75 -6.12 -23.68
CA ASP A 54 -31.87 -5.47 -22.37
C ASP A 54 -31.02 -6.14 -21.29
N ASP A 55 -30.93 -7.48 -21.26
CA ASP A 55 -30.08 -8.19 -20.29
C ASP A 55 -28.58 -7.89 -20.47
N GLU A 56 -28.15 -7.67 -21.72
CA GLU A 56 -26.75 -7.36 -22.03
C GLU A 56 -26.43 -5.92 -21.61
N LEU A 57 -27.37 -4.99 -21.83
CA LEU A 57 -27.24 -3.63 -21.32
C LEU A 57 -27.21 -3.61 -19.78
N ALA A 58 -28.10 -4.36 -19.13
CA ALA A 58 -28.13 -4.47 -17.67
C ALA A 58 -26.84 -5.10 -17.12
N ALA A 59 -26.33 -6.17 -17.74
CA ALA A 59 -25.07 -6.79 -17.34
C ALA A 59 -23.87 -5.84 -17.56
N GLN A 60 -23.86 -5.06 -18.63
CA GLN A 60 -22.81 -4.07 -18.88
C GLN A 60 -22.80 -2.98 -17.82
N GLU A 61 -23.98 -2.50 -17.41
CA GLU A 61 -24.08 -1.50 -16.34
C GLU A 61 -23.64 -2.06 -15.00
N GLN A 62 -24.12 -3.25 -14.63
CA GLN A 62 -23.72 -3.94 -13.40
C GLN A 62 -22.21 -4.21 -13.35
N LEU A 63 -21.59 -4.51 -14.50
CA LEU A 63 -20.14 -4.67 -14.61
C LEU A 63 -19.41 -3.34 -14.36
N ASN A 64 -19.89 -2.25 -14.93
CA ASN A 64 -19.31 -0.91 -14.76
C ASN A 64 -19.41 -0.46 -13.30
N ASP A 65 -20.61 -0.58 -12.71
CA ASP A 65 -20.87 -0.25 -11.32
C ASP A 65 -20.05 -1.11 -10.37
N GLY A 66 -19.97 -2.42 -10.62
CA GLY A 66 -19.15 -3.34 -9.83
C GLY A 66 -17.68 -2.95 -9.86
N LYS A 67 -17.13 -2.64 -11.05
CA LYS A 67 -15.73 -2.19 -11.21
C LYS A 67 -15.47 -0.88 -10.49
N ALA A 68 -16.36 0.10 -10.61
CA ALA A 68 -16.25 1.38 -9.90
C ALA A 68 -16.30 1.18 -8.38
N ARG A 69 -17.21 0.33 -7.88
CA ARG A 69 -17.32 0.02 -6.46
C ARG A 69 -16.09 -0.71 -5.93
N LEU A 70 -15.54 -1.65 -6.70
CA LEU A 70 -14.33 -2.37 -6.32
C LEU A 70 -13.13 -1.43 -6.19
N ALA A 71 -12.95 -0.51 -7.15
CA ALA A 71 -11.88 0.49 -7.10
C ALA A 71 -12.02 1.37 -5.84
N PHE A 72 -13.23 1.85 -5.56
CA PHE A 72 -13.51 2.61 -4.35
C PHE A 72 -13.15 1.84 -3.06
N LEU A 73 -13.50 0.56 -2.97
CA LEU A 73 -13.17 -0.26 -1.79
C LEU A 73 -11.66 -0.46 -1.63
N GLN A 74 -10.93 -0.60 -2.74
CA GLN A 74 -9.47 -0.68 -2.72
C GLN A 74 -8.84 0.63 -2.22
N ASP A 75 -9.36 1.77 -2.66
CA ASP A 75 -8.91 3.08 -2.19
C ASP A 75 -9.16 3.25 -0.68
N CYS A 76 -10.33 2.84 -0.19
CA CYS A 76 -10.62 2.83 1.24
C CYS A 76 -9.65 1.93 2.02
N ALA A 77 -9.37 0.74 1.52
CA ALA A 77 -8.42 -0.18 2.16
C ALA A 77 -7.02 0.41 2.23
N LEU A 78 -6.57 1.06 1.15
CA LEU A 78 -5.28 1.77 1.09
C LEU A 78 -5.23 2.92 2.09
N ALA A 79 -6.26 3.78 2.12
CA ALA A 79 -6.33 4.90 3.04
C ALA A 79 -6.28 4.44 4.51
N CYS A 80 -7.03 3.39 4.85
CA CYS A 80 -6.98 2.79 6.19
C CYS A 80 -5.60 2.20 6.51
N SER A 81 -4.91 1.63 5.53
CA SER A 81 -3.55 1.11 5.72
C SER A 81 -2.55 2.23 5.99
N LEU A 82 -2.65 3.34 5.26
CA LEU A 82 -1.80 4.52 5.45
C LEU A 82 -2.04 5.16 6.82
N ASP A 83 -3.31 5.34 7.20
CA ASP A 83 -3.67 5.86 8.53
C ASP A 83 -3.09 4.97 9.65
N ARG A 84 -3.19 3.64 9.52
CA ARG A 84 -2.56 2.72 10.48
C ARG A 84 -1.04 2.85 10.50
N ALA A 85 -0.38 2.90 9.36
CA ALA A 85 1.07 3.03 9.28
C ALA A 85 1.54 4.33 9.95
N LEU A 86 0.91 5.46 9.64
CA LEU A 86 1.23 6.75 10.24
C LEU A 86 1.02 6.76 11.76
N ARG A 87 0.00 6.08 12.27
CA ARG A 87 -0.23 5.96 13.72
C ARG A 87 0.81 5.09 14.41
N LEU A 88 1.21 3.99 13.78
CA LEU A 88 2.24 3.10 14.33
C LEU A 88 3.61 3.76 14.35
N ASP A 89 3.93 4.51 13.31
CA ASP A 89 5.22 5.18 13.16
C ASP A 89 5.24 6.59 13.75
N GLY A 90 4.16 7.03 14.40
CA GLY A 90 3.98 8.41 14.88
C GLY A 90 5.09 8.88 15.82
N ASP A 91 5.49 8.06 16.78
CA ASP A 91 6.56 8.39 17.74
C ASP A 91 7.93 8.53 17.04
N LEU A 92 8.19 7.68 16.06
CA LEU A 92 9.41 7.73 15.25
C LEU A 92 9.41 9.00 14.39
N LEU A 93 8.31 9.30 13.69
CA LEU A 93 8.17 10.52 12.89
C LEU A 93 8.36 11.76 13.75
N GLN A 94 7.76 11.80 14.94
CA GLN A 94 7.93 12.91 15.88
C GLN A 94 9.39 13.06 16.32
N THR A 95 10.08 11.94 16.57
CA THR A 95 11.50 11.96 16.94
C THR A 95 12.36 12.51 15.80
N LEU A 96 12.12 12.09 14.57
CA LEU A 96 12.82 12.60 13.40
C LEU A 96 12.56 14.09 13.19
N CYS A 97 11.30 14.54 13.30
CA CYS A 97 10.96 15.97 13.24
C CYS A 97 11.69 16.79 14.31
N ASN A 98 11.82 16.25 15.52
CA ASN A 98 12.54 16.93 16.60
C ASN A 98 14.03 17.05 16.31
N ILE A 99 14.64 16.01 15.71
CA ILE A 99 16.04 16.00 15.30
C ILE A 99 16.28 17.03 14.18
N ASP A 100 15.47 16.99 13.12
CA ASP A 100 15.59 17.90 11.97
C ASP A 100 15.45 19.37 12.42
N GLN A 101 14.52 19.64 13.33
CA GLN A 101 14.31 20.98 13.86
C GLN A 101 15.52 21.44 14.71
N ALA A 102 16.08 20.56 15.55
CA ALA A 102 17.26 20.90 16.32
C ALA A 102 18.49 21.12 15.43
N GLU A 103 18.67 20.33 14.37
CA GLU A 103 19.74 20.53 13.38
C GLU A 103 19.61 21.89 12.69
N HIS A 104 18.39 22.28 12.31
CA HIS A 104 18.15 23.59 11.72
C HIS A 104 18.50 24.74 12.68
N GLU A 105 18.18 24.58 13.95
CA GLU A 105 18.48 25.55 15.00
C GLU A 105 19.99 25.63 15.30
N ASP A 106 20.69 24.50 15.30
CA ASP A 106 22.15 24.44 15.43
C ASP A 106 22.84 25.13 14.27
N HIS A 107 22.35 24.90 13.05
CA HIS A 107 22.85 25.59 11.86
C HIS A 107 22.65 27.11 11.97
N ALA A 108 21.47 27.57 12.40
CA ALA A 108 21.20 29.00 12.60
C ALA A 108 22.12 29.61 13.67
N ALA A 109 22.37 28.89 14.77
CA ALA A 109 23.27 29.32 15.82
C ALA A 109 24.73 29.40 15.33
N ALA A 110 25.17 28.43 14.52
CA ALA A 110 26.50 28.42 13.91
C ALA A 110 26.70 29.60 12.94
N VAL A 111 25.68 29.92 12.14
CA VAL A 111 25.70 31.11 11.26
C VAL A 111 25.81 32.38 12.08
N ALA A 112 24.99 32.57 13.12
CA ALA A 112 25.06 33.74 13.99
C ALA A 112 26.45 33.92 14.62
N LEU A 113 27.05 32.82 15.08
CA LEU A 113 28.41 32.82 15.62
C LEU A 113 29.45 33.23 14.56
N SER A 114 29.31 32.73 13.32
CA SER A 114 30.22 33.07 12.22
C SER A 114 30.18 34.55 11.84
N GLU A 115 29.03 35.19 12.02
CA GLU A 115 28.81 36.62 11.75
C GLU A 115 29.18 37.52 12.94
N GLY A 116 29.68 36.95 14.03
CA GLY A 116 30.02 37.69 15.26
C GLY A 116 28.80 38.20 16.03
N GLN A 117 27.61 37.67 15.74
CA GLN A 117 26.39 37.95 16.49
C GLN A 117 26.34 37.11 17.78
N PRO A 118 25.60 37.55 18.81
CA PRO A 118 25.41 36.75 20.01
C PRO A 118 24.70 35.44 19.70
N LEU A 119 25.14 34.34 20.35
CA LEU A 119 24.53 33.02 20.20
C LEU A 119 23.07 33.05 20.69
N PRO A 120 22.10 32.52 19.91
CA PRO A 120 20.76 32.32 20.43
C PRO A 120 20.76 31.33 21.61
N ALA A 121 19.80 31.49 22.52
CA ALA A 121 19.64 30.57 23.64
C ALA A 121 19.20 29.17 23.14
N PRO A 122 19.73 28.08 23.73
CA PRO A 122 19.41 26.74 23.28
C PRO A 122 17.94 26.39 23.49
N THR A 123 17.31 25.85 22.46
CA THR A 123 15.90 25.52 22.45
C THR A 123 15.60 24.28 23.31
N PRO A 124 14.33 24.03 23.68
CA PRO A 124 13.96 22.79 24.36
C PRO A 124 14.29 21.52 23.56
N LEU A 125 14.28 21.59 22.22
CA LEU A 125 14.56 20.44 21.35
C LEU A 125 16.06 20.11 21.35
N GLN A 126 16.92 21.12 21.17
CA GLN A 126 18.37 20.98 21.34
C GLN A 126 18.71 20.38 22.71
N ARG A 127 18.13 20.94 23.78
CA ARG A 127 18.33 20.42 25.15
C ARG A 127 17.81 19.00 25.36
N SER A 128 16.77 18.57 24.65
CA SER A 128 16.24 17.21 24.77
C SER A 128 17.12 16.17 24.08
N LEU A 129 17.89 16.58 23.07
CA LEU A 129 18.83 15.73 22.33
C LEU A 129 20.22 15.69 22.95
N GLU A 130 20.56 16.70 23.76
CA GLU A 130 21.74 16.72 24.63
C GLU A 130 21.59 15.66 25.75
N LEU A 131 21.79 14.38 25.40
CA LEU A 131 22.00 13.32 26.37
C LEU A 131 23.14 13.73 27.32
N PRO A 132 23.02 13.52 28.64
CA PRO A 132 24.17 13.56 29.53
C PRO A 132 25.15 12.52 29.02
N THR A 133 26.27 12.97 28.44
CA THR A 133 27.39 12.09 28.17
C THR A 133 27.80 11.50 29.53
N PRO A 134 27.82 10.16 29.71
CA PRO A 134 28.54 9.62 30.84
C PRO A 134 29.98 10.07 30.65
N SER A 135 30.42 10.97 31.52
CA SER A 135 31.80 11.43 31.57
C SER A 135 32.69 10.19 31.60
N VAL A 136 33.45 9.96 30.53
CA VAL A 136 34.45 8.89 30.37
C VAL A 136 35.66 9.19 31.27
N SER A 137 35.42 9.41 32.55
CA SER A 137 36.45 9.66 33.57
C SER A 137 36.44 8.62 34.69
N ASP A 138 35.46 7.71 34.74
CA ASP A 138 35.57 6.51 35.58
C ASP A 138 36.12 5.34 34.75
N GLN A 139 37.44 5.40 34.54
CA GLN A 139 38.25 4.25 34.15
C GLN A 139 38.34 3.27 35.33
N VAL A 140 37.79 2.07 35.18
CA VAL A 140 38.30 0.88 35.88
C VAL A 140 38.63 -0.16 34.81
N GLU A 141 39.88 -0.62 34.89
CA GLU A 141 40.62 -1.51 34.00
C GLU A 141 39.91 -2.77 33.46
N PRO A 142 40.39 -3.32 32.33
CA PRO A 142 39.82 -4.50 31.69
C PRO A 142 40.17 -5.77 32.46
N GLN A 143 39.17 -6.43 33.05
CA GLN A 143 39.35 -7.82 33.49
C GLN A 143 39.14 -8.75 32.29
N SER A 144 40.23 -9.43 31.94
CA SER A 144 40.29 -10.55 31.02
C SER A 144 39.32 -11.65 31.46
N GLU A 145 38.16 -11.75 30.84
CA GLU A 145 37.30 -12.93 30.94
C GLU A 145 37.13 -13.59 29.57
N GLU A 146 37.74 -14.76 29.49
CA GLU A 146 37.66 -15.78 28.48
C GLU A 146 36.20 -16.25 28.33
N VAL A 147 35.51 -15.83 27.26
CA VAL A 147 34.18 -16.37 26.91
C VAL A 147 34.31 -17.28 25.69
N LEU A 148 34.50 -18.55 26.04
CA LEU A 148 33.91 -19.74 25.46
C LEU A 148 33.00 -19.51 24.24
N ALA A 149 33.47 -19.94 23.07
CA ALA A 149 32.71 -19.96 21.83
C ALA A 149 31.44 -20.82 21.95
N THR A 150 30.27 -20.18 22.03
CA THR A 150 29.00 -20.81 21.67
C THR A 150 28.89 -20.89 20.16
N ASN A 151 29.24 -22.09 19.69
CA ASN A 151 29.15 -22.60 18.33
C ASN A 151 27.68 -22.65 17.87
N LEU A 152 27.24 -21.68 17.05
CA LEU A 152 26.04 -21.85 16.23
C LEU A 152 26.47 -22.52 14.93
N ASN A 153 26.26 -23.83 14.87
CA ASN A 153 26.43 -24.63 13.66
C ASN A 153 25.64 -24.02 12.49
N PRO A 154 26.24 -23.82 11.30
CA PRO A 154 25.46 -23.63 10.09
C PRO A 154 24.75 -24.95 9.75
N VAL A 155 23.42 -24.88 9.65
CA VAL A 155 22.58 -25.98 9.16
C VAL A 155 23.10 -26.44 7.80
N THR A 156 23.43 -27.72 7.78
CA THR A 156 23.90 -28.52 6.66
C THR A 156 22.87 -28.51 5.53
N SER A 157 23.24 -27.94 4.39
CA SER A 157 22.56 -28.19 3.11
C SER A 157 22.89 -29.60 2.63
N GLU A 158 21.98 -30.55 2.84
CA GLU A 158 22.02 -31.85 2.14
C GLU A 158 21.47 -31.71 0.71
N PRO A 159 22.11 -32.33 -0.29
CA PRO A 159 21.58 -32.47 -1.64
C PRO A 159 20.89 -33.83 -1.80
N LEU A 160 19.60 -33.85 -2.11
CA LEU A 160 18.93 -35.08 -2.54
C LEU A 160 17.86 -34.83 -3.63
N ASN A 161 18.33 -34.93 -4.88
CA ASN A 161 17.85 -35.83 -5.93
C ASN A 161 16.31 -36.09 -5.99
N THR A 162 15.57 -35.61 -7.00
CA THR A 162 15.23 -36.25 -8.30
C THR A 162 13.87 -35.66 -8.78
N PRO A 163 13.28 -35.96 -9.97
CA PRO A 163 13.83 -36.32 -11.28
C PRO A 163 13.28 -35.44 -12.44
N SER A 164 14.04 -35.42 -13.54
CA SER A 164 13.58 -35.49 -14.95
C SER A 164 12.17 -34.95 -15.29
N SER A 165 12.08 -33.69 -15.73
CA SER A 165 10.98 -33.20 -16.55
C SER A 165 11.52 -32.68 -17.86
N LYS A 166 11.21 -33.41 -18.93
CA LYS A 166 11.57 -33.08 -20.32
C LYS A 166 10.81 -31.81 -20.73
N PHE A 167 11.50 -30.68 -20.74
CA PHE A 167 10.97 -29.48 -21.39
C PHE A 167 11.34 -29.52 -22.87
N VAL A 168 10.34 -29.75 -23.71
CA VAL A 168 10.38 -29.56 -25.16
C VAL A 168 9.99 -28.09 -25.42
N PRO A 169 10.85 -27.24 -25.98
CA PRO A 169 10.40 -25.99 -26.55
C PRO A 169 9.86 -26.23 -27.96
N GLN A 170 8.53 -26.10 -28.12
CA GLN A 170 7.88 -25.94 -29.42
C GLN A 170 7.65 -24.45 -29.71
N ARG A 171 7.87 -24.10 -30.99
CA ARG A 171 7.55 -22.84 -31.71
C ARG A 171 8.55 -21.70 -31.47
N ALA A 172 8.92 -20.90 -32.47
CA ALA A 172 8.14 -20.48 -33.63
C ALA A 172 8.97 -20.32 -34.91
N SER A 173 8.33 -20.69 -36.03
CA SER A 173 8.72 -20.37 -37.39
C SER A 173 8.72 -18.85 -37.59
N MET A 174 9.88 -18.26 -37.87
CA MET A 174 10.00 -16.88 -38.37
C MET A 174 9.78 -16.91 -39.89
N HIS A 175 8.56 -16.60 -40.33
CA HIS A 175 8.37 -16.14 -41.70
C HIS A 175 8.67 -14.64 -41.76
N HIS A 176 9.73 -14.30 -42.51
CA HIS A 176 10.04 -12.94 -42.91
C HIS A 176 8.88 -12.33 -43.70
N ALA A 177 8.19 -11.35 -43.11
CA ALA A 177 7.44 -10.36 -43.87
C ALA A 177 8.42 -9.27 -44.29
N GLY A 178 8.64 -9.15 -45.59
CA GLY A 178 9.46 -8.11 -46.20
C GLY A 178 8.88 -6.73 -45.92
N ILE A 179 9.72 -5.86 -45.38
CA ILE A 179 9.48 -4.42 -45.33
C ILE A 179 9.85 -3.86 -46.70
N THR A 180 8.85 -3.44 -47.49
CA THR A 180 9.07 -2.60 -48.67
C THR A 180 8.77 -1.15 -48.27
N ILE A 181 9.84 -0.36 -48.13
CA ILE A 181 9.74 1.10 -48.07
C ILE A 181 9.74 1.58 -49.52
N ALA A 182 8.61 2.11 -49.98
CA ALA A 182 8.57 2.94 -51.17
C ALA A 182 8.26 4.38 -50.70
N THR A 183 9.32 5.17 -50.70
CA THR A 183 9.29 6.62 -50.81
C THR A 183 8.50 7.00 -52.05
N ASP A 184 7.56 7.93 -51.92
CA ASP A 184 7.39 8.92 -52.99
C ASP A 184 7.07 10.28 -52.40
N VAL A 185 8.02 11.17 -52.65
CA VAL A 185 7.95 12.61 -52.56
C VAL A 185 7.30 13.07 -53.85
N LEU A 186 6.22 13.84 -53.76
CA LEU A 186 5.95 15.05 -54.57
C LEU A 186 4.73 15.78 -54.01
#